data_AF-A0A364LI56-F1
#
_entry.id   AF-A0A364LI56-F1
#
_cell.length_a   1.000
_cell.length_b   1.000
_cell.length_c   1.000
_cell.angle_alpha   90.00
_cell.angle_beta   90.00
_cell.angle_gamma   90.00
#
_symmetry.space_group_name_H-M   'P 1'
#
loop_
_entity.id
_entity.type
_entity.pdbx_description
1 polymer ?
#
loop_
_entity_poly.entity_id
_entity_poly.type
_entity_poly.pdbx_seq_one_letter_code
_entity_poly.pdbx_strand_id
1 'polypeptide(L)'
;MNWTSVLICATIGAACSAVRYFISKQKSTTISVLALIALPVTLYLFSPYISNTVKASKLEEKYKENPLLNTISKKHPEEFKEFITISKKAVYNHEPTATIDGYTISLIRRVFSKHLNTASDEAIFRLITAQRDIYQILLKEHPEDIVKIELNQIDDSVVHLEELYPHLTEKIQKIEEEVILSENTVKTPIDDTLAKKKLAIIYSNLEKQFGEQNVFMTFTLPKSLPAATSAQIIFSYYQALLDCGKEDTALIAKYTMAA
;
A
#
# COMPACT_ATOMS: atom_id res chain seq x y z
N MET A 1 -5.04 -25.30 8.03
CA MET A 1 -5.82 -25.23 9.28
C MET A 1 -4.83 -25.14 10.42
N ASN A 2 -4.87 -24.09 11.24
CA ASN A 2 -3.82 -23.81 12.23
C ASN A 2 -4.05 -24.66 13.49
N TRP A 3 -3.13 -25.56 13.83
CA TRP A 3 -3.25 -26.49 14.97
C TRP A 3 -3.41 -25.76 16.31
N THR A 4 -2.87 -24.55 16.41
CA THR A 4 -3.03 -23.66 17.57
C THR A 4 -4.49 -23.26 17.80
N SER A 5 -5.25 -22.95 16.77
CA SER A 5 -6.69 -22.62 16.90
C SER A 5 -7.51 -23.83 17.36
N VAL A 6 -7.15 -25.04 16.90
CA VAL A 6 -7.79 -26.30 17.33
C VAL A 6 -7.51 -26.55 18.81
N LEU A 7 -6.26 -26.36 19.25
CA LEU A 7 -5.85 -26.50 20.65
C LEU A 7 -6.56 -25.49 21.56
N ILE A 8 -6.70 -24.23 21.13
CA ILE A 8 -7.39 -23.18 21.88
C ILE A 8 -8.89 -23.48 22.01
N CYS A 9 -9.55 -23.90 20.93
CA CYS A 9 -10.96 -24.30 21.00
C CYS A 9 -11.17 -25.53 21.89
N ALA A 10 -10.23 -26.48 21.86
CA ALA A 10 -10.26 -27.67 22.71
C ALA A 10 -10.08 -27.32 24.20
N THR A 11 -9.14 -26.42 24.54
CA THR A 11 -8.93 -25.99 25.94
C THR A 11 -10.10 -25.17 26.47
N ILE A 12 -10.68 -24.27 25.67
CA ILE A 12 -11.89 -23.53 26.05
C ILE A 12 -13.08 -24.47 26.21
N GLY A 13 -13.27 -25.40 25.28
CA GLY A 13 -14.33 -26.42 25.34
C GLY A 13 -14.19 -27.33 26.57
N ALA A 14 -12.96 -27.73 26.91
CA ALA A 14 -12.66 -28.50 28.11
C ALA A 14 -12.91 -27.68 29.38
N ALA A 15 -12.51 -26.41 29.42
CA ALA A 15 -12.77 -25.50 30.55
C ALA A 15 -14.28 -25.28 30.77
N CYS A 16 -15.06 -25.01 29.71
CA CYS A 16 -16.51 -24.90 29.78
C CYS A 16 -17.19 -26.18 30.30
N SER A 17 -16.71 -27.34 29.83
CA SER A 17 -17.24 -28.65 30.24
C SER A 17 -16.91 -28.96 31.71
N ALA A 18 -15.69 -28.64 32.15
CA ALA A 18 -15.27 -28.77 33.54
C ALA A 18 -16.09 -27.85 34.46
N VAL A 19 -16.28 -26.58 34.09
CA VAL A 19 -17.13 -25.64 34.84
C VAL A 19 -18.55 -26.16 34.96
N ARG A 20 -19.17 -26.60 33.85
CA ARG A 20 -20.52 -27.20 33.89
C ARG A 20 -20.58 -28.43 34.77
N TYR A 21 -19.57 -29.30 34.72
CA TYR A 21 -19.48 -30.49 35.56
C TYR A 21 -19.38 -30.13 37.05
N PHE A 22 -18.49 -29.21 37.42
CA PHE A 22 -18.27 -28.81 38.81
C PHE A 22 -19.40 -27.97 39.40
N ILE A 23 -20.17 -27.24 38.58
CA ILE A 23 -21.38 -26.54 39.03
C ILE A 23 -22.55 -27.53 39.23
N SER A 24 -22.68 -28.54 38.37
CA SER A 24 -23.84 -29.44 38.38
C SER A 24 -23.71 -30.67 39.29
N LYS A 25 -22.50 -31.21 39.48
CA LYS A 25 -22.27 -32.48 40.20
C LYS A 25 -21.46 -32.36 41.50
N GLN A 26 -20.68 -31.30 41.69
CA GLN A 26 -19.76 -31.18 42.83
C GLN A 26 -20.39 -30.33 43.95
N LYS A 27 -20.44 -30.84 45.19
CA LYS A 27 -21.01 -30.11 46.36
C LYS A 27 -20.03 -29.10 46.99
N SER A 28 -18.77 -29.08 46.58
CA SER A 28 -17.74 -28.20 47.17
C SER A 28 -17.76 -26.81 46.54
N THR A 29 -18.28 -25.84 47.29
CA THR A 29 -18.38 -24.43 46.90
C THR A 29 -17.04 -23.84 46.46
N THR A 30 -15.93 -24.22 47.10
CA THR A 30 -14.58 -23.71 46.79
C THR A 30 -14.11 -24.15 45.40
N ILE A 31 -14.40 -25.41 45.01
CA ILE A 31 -14.00 -25.96 43.71
C ILE A 31 -14.84 -25.34 42.58
N SER A 32 -16.14 -25.15 42.81
CA SER A 32 -17.03 -24.50 41.84
C SER A 32 -16.66 -23.02 41.62
N VAL A 33 -16.27 -22.30 42.68
CA VAL A 33 -15.77 -20.91 42.58
C VAL A 33 -14.44 -20.84 41.83
N LEU A 34 -13.49 -21.74 42.10
CA LEU A 34 -12.23 -21.82 41.35
C LEU A 34 -12.46 -22.11 39.87
N ALA A 35 -13.39 -23.00 39.53
CA ALA A 35 -13.76 -23.27 38.15
C ALA A 35 -14.38 -22.03 37.46
N LEU A 36 -15.26 -21.31 38.17
CA LEU A 36 -15.88 -20.06 37.70
C LEU A 36 -14.87 -18.94 37.45
N ILE A 37 -13.77 -18.88 38.20
CA ILE A 37 -12.67 -17.92 38.00
C ILE A 37 -11.73 -18.39 36.88
N ALA A 38 -11.47 -19.69 36.77
CA ALA A 38 -10.56 -20.25 35.77
C ALA A 38 -11.04 -19.99 34.33
N LEU A 39 -12.35 -19.99 34.08
CA LEU A 39 -12.91 -19.74 32.74
C LEU A 39 -12.65 -18.33 32.19
N PRO A 40 -12.98 -17.23 32.88
CA PRO A 40 -12.67 -15.88 32.41
C PRO A 40 -11.16 -15.63 32.34
N VAL A 41 -10.35 -16.22 33.22
CA VAL A 41 -8.88 -16.15 33.12
C VAL A 41 -8.40 -16.86 31.85
N THR A 42 -8.93 -18.05 31.54
CA THR A 42 -8.60 -18.81 30.32
C THR A 42 -9.01 -18.02 29.07
N LEU A 43 -10.22 -17.46 29.06
CA LEU A 43 -10.69 -16.60 27.97
C LEU A 43 -9.85 -15.34 27.80
N TYR A 44 -9.45 -14.70 28.90
CA TYR A 44 -8.57 -13.53 28.89
C TYR A 44 -7.19 -13.86 28.31
N LEU A 45 -6.57 -14.95 28.75
CA LEU A 45 -5.26 -15.41 28.27
C LEU A 45 -5.28 -15.77 26.78
N PHE A 46 -6.39 -16.34 26.28
CA PHE A 46 -6.55 -16.68 24.86
C PHE A 46 -7.20 -15.57 24.02
N SER A 47 -7.65 -14.47 24.63
CA SER A 47 -8.35 -13.39 23.94
C SER A 47 -7.58 -12.79 22.76
N PRO A 48 -6.24 -12.60 22.80
CA PRO A 48 -5.50 -12.06 21.66
C PRO A 48 -5.54 -13.00 20.44
N TYR A 49 -5.43 -14.31 20.68
CA TYR A 49 -5.47 -15.33 19.64
C TYR A 49 -6.86 -15.48 19.02
N ILE A 50 -7.92 -15.47 19.84
CA ILE A 50 -9.30 -15.48 19.34
C ILE A 50 -9.58 -14.22 18.52
N SER A 51 -9.22 -13.04 19.06
CA SER A 51 -9.36 -11.77 18.35
C SER A 51 -8.67 -11.80 16.97
N ASN A 52 -7.44 -12.30 16.90
CA ASN A 52 -6.69 -12.32 15.64
C ASN A 52 -7.21 -13.37 14.65
N THR A 53 -7.70 -14.51 15.11
CA THR A 53 -8.37 -15.47 14.21
C THR A 53 -9.64 -14.89 13.59
N VAL A 54 -10.44 -14.16 14.38
CA VAL A 54 -11.62 -13.46 13.87
C VAL A 54 -11.21 -12.36 12.88
N LYS A 55 -10.22 -11.52 13.21
CA LYS A 55 -9.69 -10.48 12.31
C LYS A 55 -9.19 -11.08 10.99
N ALA A 56 -8.40 -12.15 11.04
CA ALA A 56 -7.90 -12.83 9.85
C ALA A 56 -9.04 -13.42 8.99
N SER A 57 -10.09 -13.98 9.61
CA SER A 57 -11.23 -14.54 8.87
C SER A 57 -12.01 -13.50 8.06
N LYS A 58 -12.17 -12.29 8.60
CA LYS A 58 -12.88 -11.16 7.96
C LYS A 58 -11.99 -10.28 7.09
N LEU A 59 -10.69 -10.54 7.06
CA LEU A 59 -9.70 -9.68 6.42
C LEU A 59 -9.96 -9.49 4.93
N GLU A 60 -10.38 -10.56 4.25
CA GLU A 60 -10.66 -10.52 2.82
C GLU A 60 -11.87 -9.65 2.47
N GLU A 61 -12.95 -9.77 3.24
CA GLU A 61 -14.14 -8.94 3.09
C GLU A 61 -13.79 -7.47 3.34
N LYS A 62 -13.05 -7.20 4.42
CA LYS A 62 -12.57 -5.86 4.75
C LYS A 62 -11.74 -5.24 3.63
N TYR A 63 -10.81 -6.00 3.03
CA TYR A 63 -10.02 -5.47 1.90
C TYR A 63 -10.86 -5.24 0.64
N LYS A 64 -11.92 -6.02 0.42
CA LYS A 64 -12.86 -5.81 -0.69
C LYS A 64 -13.78 -4.60 -0.50
N GLU A 65 -13.84 -4.00 0.69
CA GLU A 65 -14.50 -2.70 0.90
C GLU A 65 -13.75 -1.55 0.23
N ASN A 66 -12.43 -1.70 0.04
CA ASN A 66 -11.63 -0.74 -0.73
C ASN A 66 -11.85 -0.94 -2.25
N PRO A 67 -12.23 0.12 -3.01
CA PRO A 67 -12.54 0.01 -4.43
C PRO A 67 -11.41 -0.59 -5.27
N LEU A 68 -10.18 -0.08 -5.11
CA LEU A 68 -9.00 -0.55 -5.84
C LEU A 68 -8.73 -2.04 -5.57
N LEU A 69 -8.71 -2.43 -4.29
CA LEU A 69 -8.46 -3.83 -3.91
C LEU A 69 -9.60 -4.76 -4.37
N ASN A 70 -10.84 -4.28 -4.39
CA ASN A 70 -11.96 -5.02 -4.98
C ASN A 70 -11.76 -5.24 -6.49
N THR A 71 -11.34 -4.21 -7.22
CA THR A 71 -11.02 -4.29 -8.65
C THR A 71 -9.87 -5.24 -8.91
N ILE A 72 -8.80 -5.18 -8.10
CA ILE A 72 -7.69 -6.14 -8.15
C ILE A 72 -8.20 -7.57 -7.88
N SER A 73 -9.07 -7.78 -6.89
CA SER A 73 -9.61 -9.11 -6.58
C SER A 73 -10.38 -9.75 -7.74
N LYS A 74 -10.98 -8.93 -8.61
CA LYS A 74 -11.75 -9.37 -9.78
C LYS A 74 -10.86 -9.58 -11.01
N LYS A 75 -9.91 -8.68 -11.28
CA LYS A 75 -9.03 -8.75 -12.46
C LYS A 75 -7.77 -9.62 -12.27
N HIS A 76 -7.25 -9.70 -11.04
CA HIS A 76 -6.01 -10.40 -10.66
C HIS A 76 -6.26 -11.31 -9.45
N PRO A 77 -7.16 -12.31 -9.59
CA PRO A 77 -7.63 -13.11 -8.46
C PRO A 77 -6.51 -13.93 -7.80
N GLU A 78 -5.51 -14.39 -8.55
CA GLU A 78 -4.41 -15.18 -8.01
C GLU A 78 -3.46 -14.32 -7.16
N GLU A 79 -3.08 -13.14 -7.65
CA GLU A 79 -2.28 -12.17 -6.91
C GLU A 79 -2.99 -11.70 -5.64
N PHE A 80 -4.30 -11.43 -5.74
CA PHE A 80 -5.10 -11.06 -4.58
C PHE A 80 -5.17 -12.19 -3.55
N LYS A 81 -5.34 -13.44 -3.99
CA LYS A 81 -5.37 -14.61 -3.11
C LYS A 81 -4.03 -14.87 -2.41
N GLU A 82 -2.92 -14.68 -3.12
CA GLU A 82 -1.57 -14.74 -2.54
C GLU A 82 -1.42 -13.67 -1.43
N PHE A 83 -1.77 -12.42 -1.74
CA PHE A 83 -1.77 -11.30 -0.79
C PHE A 83 -2.62 -11.59 0.47
N ILE A 84 -3.85 -12.09 0.29
CA ILE A 84 -4.73 -12.43 1.40
C ILE A 84 -4.14 -13.55 2.25
N THR A 85 -3.49 -14.54 1.64
CA THR A 85 -2.85 -15.65 2.36
C THR A 85 -1.70 -15.15 3.23
N ILE A 86 -0.83 -14.30 2.68
CA ILE A 86 0.30 -13.72 3.41
C ILE A 86 -0.20 -12.80 4.52
N SER A 87 -1.16 -11.92 4.23
CA SER A 87 -1.71 -10.97 5.20
C SER A 87 -2.44 -11.68 6.35
N LYS A 88 -3.22 -12.73 6.07
CA LYS A 88 -3.85 -13.55 7.11
C LYS A 88 -2.79 -14.19 8.01
N LYS A 89 -1.70 -14.70 7.44
CA LYS A 89 -0.57 -15.28 8.20
C LYS A 89 0.10 -14.24 9.11
N ALA A 90 0.33 -13.02 8.61
CA ALA A 90 0.89 -11.93 9.40
C ALA A 90 0.00 -11.53 10.59
N VAL A 91 -1.33 -11.44 10.37
CA VAL A 91 -2.30 -11.20 11.45
C VAL A 91 -2.29 -12.32 12.49
N TYR A 92 -2.21 -13.59 12.06
CA TYR A 92 -2.08 -14.71 12.99
C TYR A 92 -0.79 -14.63 13.82
N ASN A 93 0.30 -14.18 13.21
CA ASN A 93 1.60 -14.07 13.83
C ASN A 93 1.80 -12.79 14.66
N HIS A 94 0.78 -11.93 14.76
CA HIS A 94 0.84 -10.65 15.49
C HIS A 94 1.91 -9.70 14.92
N GLU A 95 2.12 -9.74 13.61
CA GLU A 95 3.03 -8.80 12.96
C GLU A 95 2.48 -7.37 13.02
N PRO A 96 3.35 -6.34 13.05
CA PRO A 96 2.93 -4.94 13.03
C PRO A 96 2.05 -4.60 11.82
N THR A 97 1.12 -3.66 11.98
CA THR A 97 0.27 -3.19 10.87
C THR A 97 1.09 -2.68 9.69
N ALA A 98 2.20 -1.97 9.95
CA ALA A 98 3.12 -1.50 8.92
C ALA A 98 3.64 -2.63 7.99
N THR A 99 3.83 -3.84 8.51
CA THR A 99 4.21 -5.00 7.70
C THR A 99 3.10 -5.39 6.72
N ILE A 100 1.85 -5.36 7.18
CA ILE A 100 0.67 -5.68 6.38
C ILE A 100 0.43 -4.57 5.32
N ASP A 101 0.64 -3.32 5.69
CA ASP A 101 0.57 -2.18 4.77
C ASP A 101 1.63 -2.32 3.67
N GLY A 102 2.84 -2.76 4.02
CA GLY A 102 3.89 -3.10 3.06
C GLY A 102 3.47 -4.17 2.04
N TYR A 103 2.72 -5.20 2.47
CA TYR A 103 2.16 -6.20 1.54
C TYR A 103 1.10 -5.61 0.61
N THR A 104 0.28 -4.69 1.14
CA THR A 104 -0.77 -4.01 0.36
C THR A 104 -0.14 -3.14 -0.73
N ILE A 105 0.86 -2.33 -0.37
CA ILE A 105 1.64 -1.51 -1.31
C ILE A 105 2.32 -2.40 -2.36
N SER A 106 2.90 -3.53 -1.94
CA SER A 106 3.55 -4.47 -2.87
C SER A 106 2.57 -5.07 -3.89
N LEU A 107 1.36 -5.44 -3.46
CA LEU A 107 0.31 -5.94 -4.35
C LEU A 107 -0.10 -4.86 -5.35
N ILE A 108 -0.45 -3.67 -4.86
CA ILE A 108 -0.91 -2.55 -5.71
C ILE A 108 0.15 -2.24 -6.75
N ARG A 109 1.41 -2.03 -6.34
CA ARG A 109 2.52 -1.74 -7.25
C ARG A 109 2.71 -2.83 -8.29
N ARG A 110 2.69 -4.11 -7.88
CA ARG A 110 2.85 -5.24 -8.79
C ARG A 110 1.76 -5.27 -9.86
N VAL A 111 0.50 -5.09 -9.47
CA VAL A 111 -0.62 -5.08 -10.42
C VAL A 111 -0.56 -3.84 -11.29
N PHE A 112 -0.35 -2.67 -10.68
CA PHE A 112 -0.24 -1.39 -11.36
C PHE A 112 0.83 -1.41 -12.47
N SER A 113 2.05 -1.91 -12.18
CA SER A 113 3.12 -2.05 -13.17
C SER A 113 2.75 -2.96 -14.36
N LYS A 114 1.90 -3.98 -14.16
CA LYS A 114 1.42 -4.84 -15.27
C LYS A 114 0.52 -4.08 -16.25
N HIS A 115 -0.25 -3.11 -15.75
CA HIS A 115 -1.21 -2.33 -16.55
C HIS A 115 -0.63 -1.06 -17.13
N LEU A 116 0.47 -0.55 -16.58
CA LEU A 116 0.97 0.76 -16.96
C LEU A 116 1.27 0.86 -18.46
N ASN A 117 1.88 -0.17 -19.04
CA ASN A 117 2.19 -0.22 -20.48
C ASN A 117 0.96 -0.28 -21.39
N THR A 118 -0.16 -0.79 -20.89
CA THR A 118 -1.42 -0.94 -21.63
C THR A 118 -2.44 0.12 -21.27
N ALA A 119 -2.22 0.94 -20.26
CA ALA A 119 -3.16 1.97 -19.85
C ALA A 119 -3.32 3.07 -20.90
N SER A 120 -4.49 3.70 -20.89
CA SER A 120 -4.78 4.86 -21.73
C SER A 120 -3.88 6.06 -21.35
N ASP A 121 -3.52 6.86 -22.34
CA ASP A 121 -2.71 8.07 -22.11
C ASP A 121 -3.41 9.06 -21.18
N GLU A 122 -4.74 9.08 -21.21
CA GLU A 122 -5.58 9.88 -20.32
C GLU A 122 -5.44 9.47 -18.85
N ALA A 123 -5.45 8.17 -18.55
CA ALA A 123 -5.30 7.67 -17.18
C ALA A 123 -3.89 7.98 -16.64
N ILE A 124 -2.85 7.82 -17.47
CA ILE A 124 -1.47 8.13 -17.08
C ILE A 124 -1.30 9.64 -16.88
N PHE A 125 -1.85 10.47 -17.75
CA PHE A 125 -1.77 11.91 -17.58
C PHE A 125 -2.44 12.38 -16.27
N ARG A 126 -3.59 11.80 -15.91
CA ARG A 126 -4.25 12.07 -14.62
C ARG A 126 -3.41 11.62 -13.42
N LEU A 127 -2.72 10.48 -13.53
CA LEU A 127 -1.78 10.01 -12.51
C LEU A 127 -0.65 11.01 -12.28
N ILE A 128 0.07 11.40 -13.35
CA ILE A 128 1.16 12.37 -13.26
C ILE A 128 0.65 13.73 -12.75
N THR A 129 -0.56 14.14 -13.14
CA THR A 129 -1.21 15.36 -12.63
C THR A 129 -1.44 15.28 -11.13
N ALA A 130 -2.03 14.19 -10.64
CA ALA A 130 -2.26 14.01 -9.21
C ALA A 130 -0.95 13.97 -8.41
N GLN A 131 0.07 13.27 -8.91
CA GLN A 131 1.40 13.24 -8.29
C GLN A 131 1.99 14.65 -8.18
N ARG A 132 1.94 15.43 -9.26
CA ARG A 132 2.39 16.83 -9.29
C ARG A 132 1.65 17.67 -8.26
N ASP A 133 0.32 17.55 -8.20
CA ASP A 133 -0.51 18.31 -7.26
C ASP A 133 -0.10 18.03 -5.81
N ILE A 134 0.09 16.75 -5.45
CA ILE A 134 0.58 16.32 -4.13
C ILE A 134 1.97 16.91 -3.83
N TYR A 135 2.85 16.94 -4.83
CA TYR A 135 4.19 17.50 -4.66
C TYR A 135 4.17 19.01 -4.55
N GLN A 136 3.25 19.71 -5.21
CA GLN A 136 3.12 21.16 -5.08
C GLN A 136 2.83 21.58 -3.63
N ILE A 137 1.99 20.78 -2.98
CA ILE A 137 1.59 20.88 -1.60
C ILE A 137 2.80 20.60 -0.69
N LEU A 138 3.40 19.42 -0.85
CA LEU A 138 4.47 18.95 0.02
C LEU A 138 5.70 19.84 -0.06
N LEU A 139 5.96 20.41 -1.23
CA LEU A 139 7.10 21.29 -1.45
C LEU A 139 7.14 22.49 -0.49
N LYS A 140 5.98 22.97 -0.04
CA LYS A 140 5.88 24.11 0.89
C LYS A 140 5.97 23.70 2.35
N GLU A 141 5.41 22.55 2.71
CA GLU A 141 5.19 22.16 4.10
C GLU A 141 6.20 21.10 4.56
N HIS A 142 6.48 20.10 3.71
CA HIS A 142 7.28 18.91 4.01
C HIS A 142 8.05 18.42 2.77
N PRO A 143 9.05 19.18 2.26
CA PRO A 143 9.79 18.81 1.04
C PRO A 143 10.55 17.48 1.16
N GLU A 144 10.94 17.07 2.37
CA GLU A 144 11.55 15.77 2.65
C GLU A 144 10.67 14.59 2.26
N ASP A 145 9.34 14.73 2.33
CA ASP A 145 8.41 13.64 2.04
C ASP A 145 8.33 13.35 0.55
N ILE A 146 8.50 14.37 -0.32
CA ILE A 146 8.61 14.18 -1.78
C ILE A 146 9.79 13.26 -2.09
N VAL A 147 10.94 13.52 -1.46
CA VAL A 147 12.15 12.74 -1.66
C VAL A 147 11.95 11.31 -1.13
N LYS A 148 11.30 11.13 0.03
CA LYS A 148 11.00 9.80 0.56
C LYS A 148 10.07 8.99 -0.35
N ILE A 149 9.00 9.62 -0.87
CA ILE A 149 8.00 8.97 -1.73
C ILE A 149 8.68 8.45 -3.02
N GLU A 150 9.44 9.29 -3.73
CA GLU A 150 10.12 8.88 -4.97
C GLU A 150 11.13 7.75 -4.75
N LEU A 151 11.76 7.69 -3.58
CA LEU A 151 12.79 6.70 -3.27
C LEU A 151 12.23 5.41 -2.68
N ASN A 152 10.91 5.25 -2.62
CA ASN A 152 10.25 4.16 -1.91
C ASN A 152 10.71 4.03 -0.44
N GLN A 153 11.11 5.14 0.20
CA GLN A 153 11.45 5.22 1.62
C GLN A 153 10.23 5.72 2.41
N ILE A 154 9.06 5.16 2.10
CA ILE A 154 7.82 5.46 2.80
C ILE A 154 7.91 4.80 4.18
N ASP A 155 8.16 5.62 5.19
CA ASP A 155 8.00 5.28 6.60
C ASP A 155 6.61 5.79 7.09
N ASP A 156 6.31 5.61 8.38
CA ASP A 156 5.05 6.06 9.00
C ASP A 156 4.85 7.60 8.93
N SER A 157 5.77 8.41 8.39
CA SER A 157 5.59 9.87 8.25
C SER A 157 4.61 10.28 7.14
N VAL A 158 4.33 9.39 6.17
CA VAL A 158 3.30 9.61 5.14
C VAL A 158 1.88 9.64 5.73
N VAL A 159 1.71 9.20 6.99
CA VAL A 159 0.42 9.09 7.69
C VAL A 159 -0.24 10.45 7.95
N HIS A 160 0.48 11.57 7.93
CA HIS A 160 -0.11 12.91 8.09
C HIS A 160 -0.66 13.53 6.81
N LEU A 161 -0.42 12.91 5.64
CA LEU A 161 -0.88 13.46 4.36
C LEU A 161 -2.40 13.46 4.23
N GLU A 162 -3.09 12.46 4.79
CA GLU A 162 -4.55 12.38 4.75
C GLU A 162 -5.21 13.44 5.66
N GLU A 163 -4.52 13.84 6.73
CA GLU A 163 -4.98 14.91 7.63
C GLU A 163 -4.84 16.29 6.97
N LEU A 164 -3.77 16.50 6.19
CA LEU A 164 -3.53 17.72 5.45
C LEU A 164 -4.36 17.79 4.15
N TYR A 165 -4.60 16.63 3.52
CA TYR A 165 -5.35 16.48 2.27
C TYR A 165 -6.41 15.39 2.41
N PRO A 166 -7.61 15.77 2.89
CA PRO A 166 -8.71 14.84 2.99
C PRO A 166 -9.01 14.19 1.63
N HIS A 167 -9.22 12.88 1.64
CA HIS A 167 -9.49 12.05 0.45
C HIS A 167 -8.29 11.89 -0.49
N LEU A 168 -7.06 12.21 -0.06
CA LEU A 168 -5.89 12.06 -0.91
C LEU A 168 -5.66 10.58 -1.27
N THR A 169 -5.67 9.72 -0.26
CA THR A 169 -5.49 8.28 -0.45
C THR A 169 -6.56 7.71 -1.36
N GLU A 170 -7.83 8.15 -1.17
CA GLU A 170 -8.95 7.76 -2.02
C GLU A 170 -8.74 8.21 -3.47
N LYS A 171 -8.26 9.44 -3.68
CA LYS A 171 -8.00 10.01 -5.01
C LYS A 171 -6.86 9.27 -5.72
N ILE A 172 -5.77 8.96 -5.02
CA ILE A 172 -4.67 8.16 -5.58
C ILE A 172 -5.17 6.78 -5.99
N GLN A 173 -5.86 6.09 -5.08
CA GLN A 173 -6.40 4.75 -5.34
C GLN A 173 -7.38 4.73 -6.51
N LYS A 174 -8.21 5.76 -6.66
CA LYS A 174 -9.13 5.89 -7.80
C LYS A 174 -8.37 6.04 -9.12
N ILE A 175 -7.27 6.80 -9.14
CA ILE A 175 -6.47 6.96 -10.36
C ILE A 175 -5.69 5.68 -10.68
N GLU A 176 -5.17 4.98 -9.68
CA GLU A 176 -4.57 3.65 -9.86
C GLU A 176 -5.59 2.65 -10.39
N GLU A 177 -6.83 2.70 -9.90
CA GLU A 177 -7.94 1.91 -10.41
C GLU A 177 -8.26 2.26 -11.87
N GLU A 178 -8.30 3.55 -12.23
CA GLU A 178 -8.48 4.00 -13.62
C GLU A 178 -7.38 3.46 -14.55
N VAL A 179 -6.12 3.42 -14.11
CA VAL A 179 -5.01 2.81 -14.87
C VAL A 179 -5.27 1.32 -15.10
N ILE A 180 -5.65 0.58 -14.05
CA ILE A 180 -5.95 -0.86 -14.14
C ILE A 180 -7.18 -1.15 -15.01
N LEU A 181 -8.18 -0.28 -14.99
CA LEU A 181 -9.41 -0.45 -15.77
C LEU A 181 -9.25 0.00 -17.23
N SER A 182 -8.40 0.97 -17.50
CA SER A 182 -8.22 1.60 -18.82
C SER A 182 -7.32 0.82 -19.79
N GLU A 183 -7.11 -0.48 -19.57
CA GLU A 183 -6.38 -1.35 -20.50
C GLU A 183 -6.85 -1.14 -21.94
N ASN A 184 -5.97 -0.56 -22.77
CA ASN A 184 -6.09 -0.64 -24.21
C ASN A 184 -5.80 -2.08 -24.62
N THR A 185 -6.77 -2.68 -25.31
CA THR A 185 -6.64 -4.02 -25.90
C THR A 185 -5.56 -4.09 -26.97
N VAL A 186 -5.08 -2.93 -27.46
CA VAL A 186 -3.95 -2.81 -28.37
C VAL A 186 -2.73 -2.32 -27.59
N LYS A 187 -1.72 -3.19 -27.44
CA LYS A 187 -0.38 -2.79 -27.01
C LYS A 187 0.25 -1.96 -28.13
N THR A 188 0.12 -0.64 -28.06
CA THR A 188 0.92 0.24 -28.91
C THR A 188 2.38 0.06 -28.49
N PRO A 189 3.28 -0.33 -29.40
CA PRO A 189 4.70 -0.41 -29.08
C PRO A 189 5.19 0.95 -28.57
N ILE A 190 5.92 0.96 -27.47
CA ILE A 190 6.56 2.17 -26.96
C ILE A 190 7.69 2.52 -27.92
N ASP A 191 7.68 3.74 -28.47
CA ASP A 191 8.84 4.26 -29.20
C ASP A 191 9.89 4.73 -28.19
N ASP A 192 10.74 3.80 -27.76
CA ASP A 192 11.81 4.04 -26.80
C ASP A 192 12.76 5.15 -27.26
N THR A 193 12.96 5.32 -28.57
CA THR A 193 13.88 6.34 -29.10
C THR A 193 13.28 7.72 -28.92
N LEU A 194 12.00 7.88 -29.25
CA LEU A 194 11.27 9.11 -29.03
C LEU A 194 11.15 9.42 -27.53
N ALA A 195 10.80 8.44 -26.71
CA ALA A 195 10.69 8.58 -25.25
C ALA A 195 12.01 9.06 -24.63
N LYS A 196 13.14 8.41 -24.98
CA LYS A 196 14.48 8.83 -24.53
C LYS A 196 14.82 10.25 -24.96
N LYS A 197 14.53 10.61 -26.21
CA LYS A 197 14.80 11.97 -26.73
C LYS A 197 14.01 13.02 -25.96
N LYS A 198 12.72 12.77 -25.71
CA LYS A 198 11.85 13.69 -24.95
C LYS A 198 12.29 13.81 -23.50
N LEU A 199 12.62 12.68 -22.87
CA LEU A 199 13.15 12.65 -21.51
C LEU A 199 14.49 13.41 -21.39
N ALA A 200 15.39 13.27 -22.37
CA ALA A 200 16.65 14.01 -22.41
C ALA A 200 16.44 15.54 -22.52
N ILE A 201 15.39 15.99 -23.22
CA ILE A 201 15.03 17.42 -23.28
C ILE A 201 14.59 17.91 -21.89
N ILE A 202 13.78 17.12 -21.17
CA ILE A 202 13.38 17.45 -19.80
C ILE A 202 14.60 17.58 -18.90
N TYR A 203 15.48 16.58 -18.88
CA TYR A 203 16.71 16.63 -18.09
C TYR A 203 17.58 17.83 -18.46
N SER A 204 17.82 18.08 -19.74
CA SER A 204 18.62 19.24 -20.18
C SER A 204 18.03 20.58 -19.69
N ASN A 205 16.69 20.72 -19.65
CA ASN A 205 16.05 21.91 -19.12
C ASN A 205 16.22 22.03 -17.60
N LEU A 206 16.08 20.93 -16.87
CA LEU A 206 16.33 20.89 -15.43
C LEU A 206 17.80 21.21 -15.10
N GLU A 207 18.75 20.68 -15.88
CA GLU A 207 20.19 20.92 -15.69
C GLU A 207 20.55 22.38 -15.93
N LYS A 208 19.93 23.03 -16.91
CA LYS A 208 20.09 24.48 -17.13
C LYS A 208 19.54 25.31 -15.97
N GLN A 209 18.46 24.87 -15.34
CA GLN A 209 17.79 25.61 -14.26
C GLN A 209 18.46 25.39 -12.90
N PHE A 210 18.86 24.15 -12.59
CA PHE A 210 19.32 23.74 -11.25
C PHE A 210 20.79 23.34 -11.20
N GLY A 211 21.46 23.23 -12.34
CA GLY A 211 22.82 22.73 -12.47
C GLY A 211 22.88 21.20 -12.67
N GLU A 212 23.71 20.76 -13.60
CA GLU A 212 23.88 19.34 -13.97
C GLU A 212 24.14 18.44 -12.76
N GLN A 213 25.08 18.85 -11.90
CA GLN A 213 25.45 18.09 -10.71
C GLN A 213 24.26 17.91 -9.76
N ASN A 214 23.40 18.93 -9.60
CA ASN A 214 22.27 18.85 -8.67
C ASN A 214 21.15 17.95 -9.19
N VAL A 215 20.91 17.99 -10.50
CA VAL A 215 19.95 17.09 -11.17
C VAL A 215 20.44 15.65 -11.05
N PHE A 216 21.70 15.39 -11.39
CA PHE A 216 22.31 14.07 -11.24
C PHE A 216 22.19 13.56 -9.80
N MET A 217 22.61 14.35 -8.82
CA MET A 217 22.56 14.00 -7.40
C MET A 217 21.14 13.68 -6.94
N THR A 218 20.14 14.42 -7.40
CA THR A 218 18.73 14.20 -7.01
C THR A 218 18.21 12.83 -7.44
N PHE A 219 18.48 12.39 -8.66
CA PHE A 219 17.93 11.14 -9.21
C PHE A 219 18.83 9.92 -9.03
N THR A 220 20.11 10.10 -8.69
CA THR A 220 21.07 8.99 -8.57
C THR A 220 21.65 8.80 -7.16
N LEU A 221 21.77 9.88 -6.37
CA LEU A 221 22.40 9.87 -5.05
C LEU A 221 21.46 10.50 -4.02
N PRO A 222 20.45 9.74 -3.57
CA PRO A 222 19.44 10.30 -2.70
C PRO A 222 20.05 10.74 -1.37
N LYS A 223 19.61 11.90 -0.85
CA LYS A 223 20.13 12.58 0.37
C LYS A 223 21.50 13.26 0.23
N SER A 224 22.09 13.29 -0.96
CA SER A 224 23.33 14.06 -1.21
C SER A 224 23.10 15.58 -1.28
N LEU A 225 21.85 16.01 -1.41
CA LEU A 225 21.41 17.39 -1.46
C LEU A 225 20.44 17.72 -0.32
N PRO A 226 20.29 19.02 0.04
CA PRO A 226 19.20 19.46 0.89
C PRO A 226 17.85 19.02 0.31
N ALA A 227 16.98 18.48 1.17
CA ALA A 227 15.67 17.94 0.77
C ALA A 227 14.84 18.93 -0.06
N ALA A 228 14.81 20.21 0.33
CA ALA A 228 14.12 21.27 -0.40
C ALA A 228 14.61 21.43 -1.85
N THR A 229 15.92 21.31 -2.09
CA THR A 229 16.49 21.41 -3.44
C THR A 229 16.07 20.21 -4.29
N SER A 230 16.22 18.99 -3.77
CA SER A 230 15.80 17.78 -4.48
C SER A 230 14.30 17.75 -4.74
N ALA A 231 13.49 18.16 -3.75
CA ALA A 231 12.05 18.29 -3.89
C ALA A 231 11.65 19.26 -4.99
N GLN A 232 12.31 20.43 -5.09
CA GLN A 232 12.06 21.40 -6.16
C GLN A 232 12.40 20.84 -7.54
N ILE A 233 13.50 20.08 -7.66
CA ILE A 233 13.91 19.43 -8.91
C ILE A 233 12.89 18.34 -9.30
N ILE A 234 12.49 17.48 -8.36
CA ILE A 234 11.48 16.43 -8.57
C ILE A 234 10.15 17.06 -8.99
N PHE A 235 9.68 18.08 -8.27
CA PHE A 235 8.46 18.81 -8.64
C PHE A 235 8.54 19.38 -10.05
N SER A 236 9.66 20.01 -10.40
CA SER A 236 9.87 20.60 -11.74
C SER A 236 9.94 19.54 -12.83
N TYR A 237 10.43 18.34 -12.53
CA TYR A 237 10.39 17.20 -13.44
C TYR A 237 8.95 16.78 -13.77
N TYR A 238 8.09 16.61 -12.76
CA TYR A 238 6.68 16.27 -12.98
C TYR A 238 5.91 17.38 -13.72
N GLN A 239 6.21 18.65 -13.42
CA GLN A 239 5.65 19.77 -14.19
C GLN A 239 6.10 19.72 -15.66
N ALA A 240 7.38 19.51 -15.92
CA ALA A 240 7.92 19.41 -17.28
C ALA A 240 7.35 18.21 -18.06
N LEU A 241 7.07 17.08 -17.38
CA LEU A 241 6.36 15.96 -17.98
C LEU A 241 4.98 16.38 -18.48
N LEU A 242 4.19 17.09 -17.66
CA LEU A 242 2.86 17.56 -18.01
C LEU A 242 2.87 18.62 -19.12
N ASP A 243 3.89 19.49 -19.13
CA ASP A 243 4.06 20.54 -20.13
C ASP A 243 4.37 19.99 -21.53
N CYS A 244 4.82 18.73 -21.64
CA CYS A 244 4.98 18.04 -22.93
C CYS A 244 3.63 17.67 -23.58
N GLY A 245 2.54 17.76 -22.84
CA GLY A 245 1.21 17.36 -23.28
C GLY A 245 0.96 15.85 -23.16
N LYS A 246 -0.33 15.49 -23.20
CA LYS A 246 -0.84 14.18 -22.81
C LYS A 246 -0.11 12.98 -23.43
N GLU A 247 0.04 12.98 -24.75
CA GLU A 247 0.63 11.86 -25.50
C GLU A 247 2.10 11.64 -25.10
N ASP A 248 2.88 12.72 -25.06
CA ASP A 248 4.30 12.66 -24.70
C ASP A 248 4.50 12.33 -23.20
N THR A 249 3.67 12.88 -22.31
CA THR A 249 3.68 12.50 -20.88
C THR A 249 3.47 11.00 -20.72
N ALA A 250 2.45 10.45 -21.39
CA ALA A 250 2.12 9.04 -21.30
C ALA A 250 3.22 8.17 -21.90
N LEU A 251 3.79 8.56 -23.05
CA LEU A 251 4.92 7.87 -23.67
C LEU A 251 6.12 7.78 -22.72
N ILE A 252 6.51 8.91 -22.11
CA ILE A 252 7.66 8.97 -21.20
C ILE A 252 7.38 8.15 -19.93
N ALA A 253 6.19 8.29 -19.34
CA ALA A 253 5.83 7.56 -18.12
C ALA A 253 5.79 6.04 -18.35
N LYS A 254 5.23 5.55 -19.47
CA LYS A 254 5.29 4.12 -19.83
C LYS A 254 6.73 3.65 -19.97
N TYR A 255 7.60 4.46 -20.59
CA TYR A 255 9.01 4.12 -20.76
C TYR A 255 9.78 4.06 -19.43
N THR A 256 9.53 4.97 -18.48
CA THR A 256 10.32 5.09 -17.24
C THR A 256 9.78 4.27 -16.06
N MET A 257 8.46 4.07 -15.97
CA MET A 257 7.82 3.49 -14.79
C MET A 257 7.38 2.03 -14.99
N ALA A 258 7.43 1.50 -16.21
CA ALA A 258 7.05 0.12 -16.51
C ALA A 258 8.23 -0.86 -16.58
N ALA A 259 9.44 -0.39 -16.23
CA ALA A 259 10.67 -1.16 -16.18
C ALA A 259 10.83 -1.95 -14.86
#